data_AF-X0W1Z5-F1
#
_entry.id   AF-X0W1Z5-F1
#
_cell.length_a   1.000
_cell.length_b   1.000
_cell.length_c   1.000
_cell.angle_alpha   90.00
_cell.angle_beta   90.00
_cell.angle_gamma   90.00
#
_symmetry.space_group_name_H-M   'P 1'
#
loop_
_entity.id
_entity.type
_entity.pdbx_description
1 polymer ?
#
loop_
_entity_poly.entity_id
_entity_poly.type
_entity_poly.pdbx_seq_one_letter_code
_entity_poly.pdbx_strand_id
1 'polypeptide(L)'
;MENSEITRLLWIFTLENSVKFGGKPNVKAVLGKLLGQNQELRNQIKSIKRILDEIILEISKLTLQEQETRLLELKPDALEKKISKKEKKALPELPNAQNYDKIVMRLAPYPSGALHIGNARMVVLNSEYTKKYNGDLILFFDDTIGSPKSLRNTSKAKYVLPEAYK
;
A
#
# COMPACT_ATOMS: atom_id res chain seq x y z
N MET A 1 -6.41 -9.42 33.25
CA MET A 1 -5.47 -8.29 33.40
C MET A 1 -5.88 -7.51 34.63
N GLU A 2 -4.93 -7.11 35.45
CA GLU A 2 -5.19 -6.22 36.57
C GLU A 2 -5.53 -4.80 36.07
N ASN A 3 -6.37 -4.06 36.79
CA ASN A 3 -6.77 -2.70 36.41
C ASN A 3 -5.57 -1.75 36.23
N SER A 4 -4.47 -2.00 36.95
CA SER A 4 -3.19 -1.28 36.85
C SER A 4 -2.56 -1.43 35.45
N GLU A 5 -2.57 -2.64 34.89
CA GLU A 5 -1.98 -2.97 33.61
C GLU A 5 -2.78 -2.36 32.45
N ILE A 6 -4.12 -2.41 32.54
CA ILE A 6 -5.03 -1.78 31.56
C ILE A 6 -4.79 -0.27 31.53
N THR A 7 -4.66 0.36 32.69
CA THR A 7 -4.40 1.80 32.81
C THR A 7 -3.05 2.18 32.19
N ARG A 8 -2.00 1.38 32.45
CA ARG A 8 -0.68 1.59 31.83
C ARG A 8 -0.73 1.49 30.30
N LEU A 9 -1.43 0.49 29.76
CA LEU A 9 -1.59 0.34 28.31
C LEU A 9 -2.38 1.48 27.68
N LEU A 10 -3.45 1.94 28.33
CA LEU A 10 -4.21 3.10 27.90
C LEU A 10 -3.31 4.35 27.83
N TRP A 11 -2.47 4.59 28.83
CA TRP A 11 -1.49 5.67 28.80
C TRP A 11 -0.56 5.59 27.60
N ILE A 12 0.07 4.42 27.39
CA ILE A 12 0.99 4.20 26.27
C ILE A 12 0.28 4.42 24.93
N PHE A 13 -0.88 3.80 24.72
CA PHE A 13 -1.59 3.89 23.44
C PHE A 13 -2.14 5.29 23.17
N THR A 14 -2.57 6.01 24.21
CA THR A 14 -3.04 7.39 24.07
C THR A 14 -1.89 8.33 23.74
N LEU A 15 -0.75 8.21 24.41
CA LEU A 15 0.45 8.99 24.10
C LEU A 15 1.02 8.68 22.71
N GLU A 16 1.16 7.40 22.34
CA GLU A 16 1.61 7.01 20.99
C GLU A 16 0.70 7.58 19.89
N ASN A 17 -0.62 7.56 20.12
CA ASN A 17 -1.56 8.13 19.17
C ASN A 17 -1.46 9.66 19.12
N SER A 18 -1.41 10.29 20.29
CA SER A 18 -1.32 11.74 20.43
C SER A 18 -0.07 12.30 19.74
N VAL A 19 1.12 11.74 20.04
CA VAL A 19 2.40 12.14 19.43
C VAL A 19 2.35 11.97 17.91
N LYS A 20 1.83 10.83 17.43
CA LYS A 20 1.71 10.55 15.99
C LYS A 20 0.80 11.54 15.24
N PHE A 21 -0.19 12.12 15.91
CA PHE A 21 -1.19 13.02 15.32
C PHE A 21 -1.11 14.46 15.84
N GLY A 22 0.08 14.89 16.30
CA GLY A 22 0.33 16.30 16.62
C GLY A 22 -0.30 16.77 17.93
N GLY A 23 -0.30 15.91 18.95
CA GLY A 23 -0.72 16.25 20.32
C GLY A 23 -2.21 16.05 20.61
N LYS A 24 -2.98 15.45 19.68
CA LYS A 24 -4.41 15.17 19.86
C LYS A 24 -4.71 13.68 19.69
N PRO A 25 -5.05 12.96 20.77
CA PRO A 25 -5.38 11.54 20.69
C PRO A 25 -6.77 11.28 20.10
N ASN A 26 -6.87 10.26 19.26
CA ASN A 26 -8.13 9.73 18.72
C ASN A 26 -8.66 8.58 19.58
N VAL A 27 -9.75 8.84 20.30
CA VAL A 27 -10.40 7.89 21.21
C VAL A 27 -10.73 6.55 20.55
N LYS A 28 -11.29 6.58 19.33
CA LYS A 28 -11.68 5.35 18.62
C LYS A 28 -10.47 4.49 18.26
N ALA A 29 -9.37 5.12 17.84
CA ALA A 29 -8.14 4.42 17.51
C ALA A 29 -7.49 3.78 18.73
N VAL A 30 -7.47 4.48 19.87
CA VAL A 30 -6.92 3.97 21.14
C VAL A 30 -7.75 2.79 21.66
N LEU A 31 -9.08 2.93 21.72
CA LEU A 31 -9.98 1.85 22.14
C LEU A 31 -9.87 0.64 21.22
N GLY A 32 -9.84 0.86 19.90
CA GLY A 32 -9.69 -0.22 18.91
C GLY A 32 -8.38 -0.99 19.10
N LYS A 33 -7.28 -0.28 19.40
CA LYS A 33 -5.97 -0.90 19.66
C LYS A 33 -5.99 -1.76 20.94
N LEU A 34 -6.58 -1.26 22.03
CA LEU A 34 -6.69 -2.00 23.29
C LEU A 34 -7.56 -3.25 23.14
N LEU A 35 -8.75 -3.11 22.54
CA LEU A 35 -9.69 -4.23 22.34
C LEU A 35 -9.17 -5.27 21.34
N GLY A 36 -8.27 -4.89 20.43
CA GLY A 36 -7.59 -5.80 19.53
C GLY A 36 -6.56 -6.70 20.22
N GLN A 37 -6.02 -6.29 21.37
CA GLN A 37 -5.10 -7.11 22.16
C GLN A 37 -5.82 -8.09 23.08
N ASN A 38 -6.99 -7.71 23.61
CA ASN A 38 -7.80 -8.61 24.44
C ASN A 38 -9.30 -8.35 24.23
N GLN A 39 -10.01 -9.36 23.72
CA GLN A 39 -11.44 -9.27 23.42
C GLN A 39 -12.34 -9.24 24.67
N GLU A 40 -11.87 -9.78 25.81
CA GLU A 40 -12.64 -9.82 27.07
C GLU A 40 -12.87 -8.41 27.66
N LEU A 41 -12.00 -7.46 27.31
CA LEU A 41 -12.09 -6.06 27.72
C LEU A 41 -13.36 -5.36 27.19
N ARG A 42 -14.06 -5.94 26.21
CA ARG A 42 -15.36 -5.44 25.72
C ARG A 42 -16.41 -5.36 26.83
N ASN A 43 -16.36 -6.27 27.80
CA ASN A 43 -17.31 -6.30 28.93
C ASN A 43 -17.09 -5.13 29.91
N GLN A 44 -15.90 -4.53 29.89
CA GLN A 44 -15.49 -3.44 30.78
C GLN A 44 -15.41 -2.10 30.04
N ILE A 45 -16.00 -1.98 28.85
CA ILE A 45 -15.82 -0.81 27.99
C ILE A 45 -16.24 0.51 28.65
N LYS A 46 -17.25 0.48 29.53
CA LYS A 46 -17.72 1.66 30.28
C LYS A 46 -16.66 2.17 31.26
N SER A 47 -16.01 1.28 32.02
CA SER A 47 -14.95 1.67 32.97
C SER A 47 -13.69 2.11 32.23
N ILE A 48 -13.31 1.38 31.18
CA ILE A 48 -12.18 1.71 30.31
C ILE A 48 -12.34 3.09 29.69
N LYS A 49 -13.55 3.41 29.18
CA LYS A 49 -13.83 4.72 28.59
C LYS A 49 -13.67 5.85 29.60
N ARG A 50 -14.15 5.67 30.83
CA ARG A 50 -13.99 6.67 31.91
C ARG A 50 -12.50 6.94 32.20
N ILE A 51 -11.70 5.87 32.33
CA ILE A 51 -10.26 5.99 32.56
C ILE A 51 -9.58 6.68 31.36
N LEU A 52 -9.98 6.33 30.14
CA LEU A 52 -9.44 6.94 28.93
C LEU A 52 -9.76 8.44 28.85
N ASP A 53 -10.97 8.85 29.20
CA ASP A 53 -11.36 10.27 29.23
C ASP A 53 -10.51 11.07 30.25
N GLU A 54 -10.22 10.48 31.43
CA GLU A 54 -9.31 11.06 32.42
C GLU A 54 -7.87 11.19 31.89
N ILE A 55 -7.35 10.15 31.22
CA ILE A 55 -6.02 10.17 30.60
C ILE A 55 -5.91 11.24 29.51
N ILE A 56 -6.95 11.42 28.69
CA ILE A 56 -6.97 12.43 27.63
C ILE A 56 -6.95 13.84 28.23
N LEU A 57 -7.66 14.08 29.34
CA LEU A 57 -7.61 15.34 30.06
C LEU A 57 -6.22 15.65 30.63
N GLU A 58 -5.48 14.62 31.04
CA GLU A 58 -4.10 14.80 31.50
C GLU A 58 -3.13 15.06 30.33
N ILE A 59 -3.27 14.33 29.23
CA ILE A 59 -2.42 14.50 28.04
C ILE A 59 -2.66 15.86 27.37
N SER A 60 -3.89 16.37 27.37
CA SER A 60 -4.21 17.67 26.76
C SER A 60 -3.59 18.87 27.50
N LYS A 61 -3.17 18.69 28.75
CA LYS A 61 -2.41 19.69 29.52
C LYS A 61 -0.93 19.72 29.16
N LEU A 62 -0.41 18.70 28.49
CA LEU A 62 1.00 18.55 28.13
C LEU A 62 1.25 19.08 26.72
N THR A 63 2.40 19.73 26.54
CA THR A 63 2.96 20.07 25.22
C THR A 63 3.41 18.80 24.47
N LEU A 64 3.59 18.90 23.16
CA LEU A 64 4.02 17.76 22.35
C LEU A 64 5.36 17.16 22.81
N GLN A 65 6.31 18.00 23.22
CA GLN A 65 7.61 17.56 23.74
C GLN A 65 7.50 16.82 25.07
N GLU A 66 6.62 17.28 25.97
CA GLU A 66 6.36 16.60 27.24
C GLU A 66 5.64 15.25 27.02
N GLN A 67 4.75 15.18 26.03
CA GLN A 67 4.11 13.93 25.64
C GLN A 67 5.12 12.92 25.09
N GLU A 68 6.08 13.36 24.26
CA GLU A 68 7.17 12.52 23.76
C GLU A 68 8.07 12.00 24.89
N THR A 69 8.44 12.88 25.83
CA THR A 69 9.26 12.53 27.00
C THR A 69 8.55 11.47 27.85
N ARG A 70 7.29 11.70 28.18
CA ARG A 70 6.48 10.78 29.00
C ARG A 70 6.22 9.45 28.28
N LEU A 71 6.15 9.46 26.95
CA LEU A 71 6.03 8.24 26.14
C LEU A 71 7.32 7.42 26.21
N LEU A 72 8.49 8.06 26.10
CA LEU A 72 9.79 7.40 26.22
C LEU A 72 10.02 6.79 27.60
N GLU A 73 9.58 7.44 28.67
CA GLU A 73 9.64 6.90 30.03
C GLU A 73 8.82 5.60 30.18
N LEU A 74 7.62 5.56 29.60
CA LEU A 74 6.74 4.40 29.68
C LEU A 74 7.13 3.28 28.73
N LYS A 75 7.74 3.65 27.59
CA LYS A 75 8.13 2.75 26.51
C LYS A 75 9.31 3.36 25.73
N PRO A 76 10.55 3.03 26.12
CA PRO A 76 11.77 3.57 25.49
C PRO A 76 11.82 3.36 23.97
N ASP A 77 11.32 2.21 23.50
CA ASP A 77 11.34 1.84 22.08
C ASP A 77 10.16 2.43 21.27
N ALA A 78 9.33 3.30 21.86
CA ALA A 78 8.11 3.81 21.21
C ALA A 78 8.41 4.76 20.03
N LEU A 79 9.49 5.53 20.13
CA LEU A 79 9.93 6.47 19.09
C LEU A 79 11.05 5.92 18.23
N GLU A 80 11.51 4.69 18.50
CA GLU A 80 12.28 3.96 17.50
C GLU A 80 11.41 3.88 16.25
N LYS A 81 11.86 4.54 15.19
CA LYS A 81 11.29 4.32 13.87
C LYS A 81 11.38 2.82 13.68
N LYS A 82 10.25 2.12 13.79
CA LYS A 82 9.99 0.99 12.91
C LYS A 82 10.20 1.59 11.54
N ILE A 83 11.42 1.45 11.03
CA ILE A 83 11.68 1.42 9.61
C ILE A 83 10.80 0.25 9.21
N SER A 84 9.53 0.55 8.92
CA SER A 84 8.82 -0.21 7.94
C SER A 84 9.81 -0.13 6.79
N LYS A 85 10.58 -1.21 6.62
CA LYS A 85 11.04 -1.58 5.31
C LYS A 85 9.73 -1.66 4.55
N LYS A 86 9.26 -0.53 4.01
CA LYS A 86 8.71 -0.50 2.69
C LYS A 86 9.86 -1.08 1.89
N GLU A 87 9.95 -2.41 1.87
CA GLU A 87 10.61 -3.10 0.81
C GLU A 87 9.98 -2.45 -0.41
N LYS A 88 10.77 -1.62 -1.08
CA LYS A 88 10.37 -1.14 -2.40
C LYS A 88 10.11 -2.44 -3.12
N LYS A 89 8.83 -2.75 -3.37
CA LYS A 89 8.43 -3.96 -4.09
C LYS A 89 9.02 -3.80 -5.48
N ALA A 90 10.25 -4.23 -5.63
CA ALA A 90 10.98 -4.20 -6.87
C ALA A 90 10.51 -5.40 -7.69
N LEU A 91 10.53 -5.25 -9.01
CA LEU A 91 10.34 -6.40 -9.88
C LEU A 91 11.44 -7.43 -9.59
N PRO A 92 11.12 -8.73 -9.59
CA PRO A 92 12.12 -9.78 -9.46
C PRO A 92 13.15 -9.70 -10.59
N GLU A 93 14.25 -10.42 -10.44
CA GLU A 93 15.22 -10.52 -11.53
C GLU A 93 14.68 -11.43 -12.64
N LEU A 94 15.08 -11.16 -13.88
CA LEU A 94 14.73 -12.03 -15.00
C LEU A 94 15.68 -13.23 -14.94
N PRO A 95 15.17 -14.45 -15.18
CA PRO A 95 16.03 -15.61 -15.28
C PRO A 95 17.00 -15.42 -16.44
N ASN A 96 18.27 -15.76 -16.22
CA ASN A 96 19.33 -15.73 -17.24
C ASN A 96 19.59 -14.34 -17.85
N ALA A 97 19.22 -13.24 -17.19
CA ALA A 97 19.47 -11.89 -17.69
C ALA A 97 20.96 -11.65 -18.01
N GLN A 98 21.84 -12.24 -17.20
CA GLN A 98 23.29 -12.18 -17.34
C GLN A 98 23.83 -12.92 -18.57
N ASN A 99 23.03 -13.79 -19.21
CA ASN A 99 23.44 -14.53 -20.40
C ASN A 99 23.28 -13.71 -21.69
N TYR A 100 22.72 -12.50 -21.60
CA TYR A 100 22.40 -11.65 -22.74
C TYR A 100 22.93 -10.23 -22.51
N ASP A 101 23.57 -9.66 -23.52
CA ASP A 101 24.09 -8.28 -23.46
C ASP A 101 22.97 -7.23 -23.42
N LYS A 102 21.79 -7.57 -23.96
CA LYS A 102 20.64 -6.67 -24.03
C LYS A 102 19.34 -7.41 -23.80
N ILE A 103 18.54 -6.90 -22.86
CA ILE A 103 17.18 -7.38 -22.63
C ILE A 103 16.22 -6.70 -23.59
N VAL A 104 15.44 -7.49 -24.32
CA VAL A 104 14.41 -6.99 -25.23
C VAL A 104 13.06 -7.55 -24.81
N MET A 105 12.12 -6.66 -24.55
CA MET A 105 10.74 -6.99 -24.20
C MET A 105 9.82 -6.69 -25.39
N ARG A 106 8.64 -7.31 -25.44
CA ARG A 106 7.66 -7.03 -26.48
C ARG A 106 6.25 -6.82 -25.93
N LEU A 107 5.52 -5.89 -26.55
CA LEU A 107 4.08 -5.80 -26.48
C LEU A 107 3.51 -6.48 -27.71
N ALA A 108 2.65 -7.47 -27.52
CA ALA A 108 2.04 -8.24 -28.61
C ALA A 108 0.52 -8.21 -28.56
N PRO A 109 -0.14 -7.04 -28.65
CA PRO A 109 -1.58 -6.97 -28.61
C PRO A 109 -2.19 -7.54 -29.90
N TYR A 110 -3.23 -8.36 -29.73
CA TYR A 110 -4.13 -8.70 -30.83
C TYR A 110 -4.95 -7.45 -31.20
N PRO A 111 -5.00 -7.03 -32.48
CA PRO A 111 -5.66 -5.79 -32.89
C PRO A 111 -7.19 -5.94 -32.98
N SER A 112 -7.83 -6.43 -31.92
CA SER A 112 -9.29 -6.56 -31.82
C SER A 112 -10.03 -5.25 -31.52
N GLY A 113 -9.32 -4.18 -31.20
CA GLY A 113 -9.85 -2.90 -30.75
C GLY A 113 -8.83 -2.12 -29.92
N ALA A 114 -9.25 -0.99 -29.34
CA ALA A 114 -8.42 -0.17 -28.46
C ALA A 114 -8.01 -0.91 -27.19
N LEU A 115 -6.85 -0.56 -26.62
CA LEU A 115 -6.44 -1.09 -25.31
C LEU A 115 -7.36 -0.61 -24.21
N HIS A 116 -7.57 -1.49 -23.22
CA HIS A 116 -8.28 -1.17 -21.98
C HIS A 116 -7.39 -1.48 -20.76
N ILE A 117 -7.89 -1.19 -19.56
CA ILE A 117 -7.16 -1.38 -18.30
C ILE A 117 -6.59 -2.80 -18.11
N GLY A 118 -7.25 -3.83 -18.65
CA GLY A 118 -6.75 -5.21 -18.62
C GLY A 118 -5.39 -5.39 -19.32
N ASN A 119 -5.05 -4.54 -20.31
CA ASN A 119 -3.77 -4.56 -21.00
C ASN A 119 -2.68 -3.78 -20.25
N ALA A 120 -3.06 -2.88 -19.33
CA ALA A 120 -2.13 -2.02 -18.62
C ALA A 120 -1.08 -2.83 -17.84
N ARG A 121 -1.47 -3.96 -17.24
CA ARG A 121 -0.54 -4.85 -16.53
C ARG A 121 0.60 -5.33 -17.43
N MET A 122 0.28 -5.78 -18.65
CA MET A 122 1.30 -6.22 -19.62
C MET A 122 2.21 -5.06 -20.01
N VAL A 123 1.64 -3.90 -20.33
CA VAL A 123 2.39 -2.72 -20.78
C VAL A 123 3.35 -2.22 -19.69
N VAL A 124 2.84 -2.07 -18.47
CA VAL A 124 3.61 -1.57 -17.32
C VAL A 124 4.73 -2.55 -16.96
N LEU A 125 4.44 -3.86 -16.88
CA LEU A 125 5.47 -4.83 -16.50
C LEU A 125 6.63 -4.88 -17.51
N ASN A 126 6.31 -4.92 -18.82
CA ASN A 126 7.35 -4.92 -19.85
C ASN A 126 8.15 -3.62 -19.84
N SER A 127 7.49 -2.46 -19.68
CA SER A 127 8.16 -1.16 -19.60
C SER A 127 9.06 -1.03 -18.36
N GLU A 128 8.63 -1.52 -17.20
CA GLU A 128 9.43 -1.46 -15.99
C GLU A 128 10.65 -2.40 -16.06
N TYR A 129 10.52 -3.55 -16.75
CA TYR A 129 11.69 -4.40 -17.02
C TYR A 129 12.68 -3.77 -18.00
N THR A 130 12.23 -3.09 -19.06
CA THR A 130 13.17 -2.40 -19.96
C THR A 130 13.89 -1.26 -19.26
N LYS A 131 13.21 -0.51 -18.39
CA LYS A 131 13.87 0.49 -17.51
C LYS A 131 14.88 -0.16 -16.56
N LYS A 132 14.53 -1.28 -15.94
CA LYS A 132 15.41 -2.00 -14.99
C LYS A 132 16.69 -2.49 -15.65
N TYR A 133 16.64 -2.96 -16.89
CA TYR A 133 17.77 -3.57 -17.59
C TYR A 133 18.35 -2.72 -18.73
N ASN A 134 17.95 -1.44 -18.84
CA ASN A 134 18.32 -0.56 -19.96
C ASN A 134 18.10 -1.23 -21.35
N GLY A 135 16.95 -1.90 -21.47
CA GLY A 135 16.57 -2.70 -22.62
C GLY A 135 15.65 -1.98 -23.60
N ASP A 136 15.27 -2.68 -24.66
CA ASP A 136 14.31 -2.17 -25.67
C ASP A 136 12.92 -2.75 -25.47
N LEU A 137 11.89 -1.97 -25.82
CA LEU A 137 10.50 -2.41 -25.88
C LEU A 137 10.01 -2.37 -27.32
N ILE A 138 9.68 -3.53 -27.88
CA ILE A 138 9.13 -3.65 -29.23
C ILE A 138 7.60 -3.70 -29.17
N LEU A 139 6.92 -2.87 -29.96
CA LEU A 139 5.50 -3.05 -30.24
C LEU A 139 5.34 -3.91 -31.50
N PHE A 140 4.80 -5.11 -31.32
CA PHE A 140 4.52 -6.07 -32.38
C PHE A 140 3.02 -6.30 -32.45
N PHE A 141 2.37 -6.05 -33.58
CA PHE A 141 0.95 -6.35 -33.74
C PHE A 141 0.79 -7.83 -34.09
N ASP A 142 0.12 -8.60 -33.23
CA ASP A 142 -0.17 -10.01 -33.51
C ASP A 142 -1.43 -10.10 -34.38
N ASP A 143 -1.29 -9.86 -35.68
CA ASP A 143 -2.36 -9.83 -36.67
C ASP A 143 -2.53 -11.15 -37.44
N THR A 144 -1.98 -12.23 -36.90
CA THR A 144 -1.98 -13.57 -37.51
C THR A 144 -3.39 -14.15 -37.71
N ILE A 145 -4.37 -13.69 -36.93
CA ILE A 145 -5.79 -14.03 -37.09
C ILE A 145 -6.52 -12.86 -37.76
N GLY A 146 -6.74 -12.98 -39.07
CA GLY A 146 -7.51 -12.00 -39.85
C GLY A 146 -9.04 -12.17 -39.72
N SER A 147 -9.78 -11.21 -40.27
CA SER A 147 -11.24 -11.37 -40.43
C SER A 147 -11.55 -12.51 -41.42
N PRO A 148 -12.60 -13.33 -41.20
CA PRO A 148 -13.12 -14.29 -42.17
C PRO A 148 -13.24 -13.66 -43.56
N LYS A 149 -12.96 -14.42 -44.63
CA LYS A 149 -12.95 -13.90 -46.01
C LYS A 149 -14.25 -13.16 -46.38
N SER A 150 -15.39 -13.61 -45.83
CA SER A 150 -16.71 -13.01 -46.00
C SER A 150 -16.87 -11.62 -45.40
N LEU A 151 -16.06 -11.23 -44.42
CA LEU A 151 -16.19 -9.96 -43.70
C LEU A 151 -15.22 -8.88 -44.19
N ARG A 152 -14.22 -9.22 -45.02
CA ARG A 152 -13.12 -8.32 -45.42
C ARG A 152 -13.58 -7.05 -46.16
N ASN A 153 -14.66 -7.12 -46.93
CA ASN A 153 -15.19 -5.95 -47.66
C ASN A 153 -16.39 -5.29 -46.96
N THR A 154 -16.56 -5.54 -45.66
CA THR A 154 -17.68 -4.98 -44.89
C THR A 154 -17.16 -4.00 -43.84
N SER A 155 -18.02 -3.10 -43.35
CA SER A 155 -17.71 -2.22 -42.21
C SER A 155 -17.42 -2.97 -40.91
N LYS A 156 -17.68 -4.29 -40.88
CA LYS A 156 -17.36 -5.20 -39.78
C LYS A 156 -15.99 -5.85 -39.91
N ALA A 157 -15.27 -5.62 -41.01
CA ALA A 157 -13.87 -6.01 -41.13
C ALA A 157 -13.07 -5.34 -40.01
N LYS A 158 -12.39 -6.15 -39.20
CA LYS A 158 -11.38 -5.63 -38.28
C LYS A 158 -10.14 -5.31 -39.10
N TYR A 159 -10.11 -4.11 -39.66
CA TYR A 159 -8.87 -3.54 -40.17
C TYR A 159 -8.01 -3.22 -38.96
N VAL A 160 -6.77 -3.71 -38.96
CA VAL A 160 -5.75 -3.29 -38.01
C VAL A 160 -5.48 -1.82 -38.30
N LEU A 161 -6.20 -0.92 -37.64
CA LEU A 161 -5.97 0.52 -37.77
C LEU A 161 -4.94 0.91 -36.70
N PRO A 162 -3.71 1.29 -37.09
CA PRO A 162 -2.68 1.75 -36.16
C PRO A 162 -3.06 3.08 -35.46
N GLU A 163 -4.16 3.71 -35.87
CA GLU A 163 -4.65 5.00 -35.36
C GLU A 163 -5.05 4.95 -33.89
N ALA A 164 -5.41 3.79 -33.34
CA ALA A 164 -5.70 3.65 -31.91
C ALA A 164 -4.46 3.78 -31.00
N TYR A 165 -3.26 3.84 -31.59
CA TYR A 165 -1.96 3.96 -30.90
C TYR A 165 -1.11 5.11 -31.44
N LYS A 166 -1.66 5.98 -32.30
CA LYS A 166 -1.02 7.23 -32.70
C LYS A 166 -1.12 8.28 -31.60
#